data_AF-A0A1V3W9H6-F1
#
_entry.id   AF-A0A1V3W9H6-F1
#
_cell.length_a   1.000
_cell.length_b   1.000
_cell.length_c   1.000
_cell.angle_alpha   90.00
_cell.angle_beta   90.00
_cell.angle_gamma   90.00
#
_symmetry.space_group_name_H-M   'P 1'
#
loop_
_entity.id
_entity.type
_entity.pdbx_description
1 polymer ?
#
loop_
_entity_poly.entity_id
_entity_poly.type
_entity_poly.pdbx_seq_one_letter_code
_entity_poly.pdbx_strand_id
1 'polypeptide(L)'
;MHYPKVVLVTGACRFLGGYLTARLAQNPMINSVIAVDAIAPSKDMLRRMGRAEFVRADIRNPFIAKVIRNGDVDTVVHAAAASYAPRSAEVRR
;
A
#
# COMPACT_ATOMS: atom_id res chain seq x y z
N MET A 1 2.41 17.20 18.62
CA MET A 1 2.76 16.83 17.24
C MET A 1 1.96 15.61 16.87
N HIS A 2 1.11 15.66 15.84
CA HIS A 2 0.35 14.50 15.35
C HIS A 2 1.24 13.72 14.39
N TYR A 3 1.40 12.42 14.61
CA TYR A 3 2.17 11.52 13.75
C TYR A 3 1.31 10.31 13.39
N PRO A 4 1.51 9.70 12.21
CA PRO A 4 0.75 8.53 11.77
C PRO A 4 0.98 7.34 12.70
N LYS A 5 -0.08 6.71 13.21
CA LYS A 5 -0.01 5.51 14.05
C LYS A 5 -0.42 4.25 13.30
N VAL A 6 -1.45 4.33 12.46
CA VAL A 6 -1.91 3.23 11.62
C VAL A 6 -1.94 3.67 10.17
N VAL A 7 -1.01 3.11 9.38
CA VAL A 7 -0.83 3.50 7.97
C VAL A 7 -1.32 2.41 7.04
N LEU A 8 -2.23 2.77 6.13
CA LEU A 8 -2.62 1.91 5.02
C LEU A 8 -1.85 2.30 3.76
N VAL A 9 -1.15 1.35 3.15
CA VAL A 9 -0.38 1.56 1.91
C VAL A 9 -1.04 0.81 0.77
N THR A 10 -1.58 1.52 -0.22
CA THR A 10 -2.15 0.89 -1.43
C THR A 10 -1.09 0.70 -2.50
N GLY A 11 -1.18 -0.35 -3.32
CA GLY A 11 -0.15 -0.65 -4.32
C GLY A 11 1.12 -1.23 -3.68
N ALA A 12 0.96 -1.87 -2.52
CA ALA A 12 2.06 -2.36 -1.70
C ALA A 12 2.89 -3.46 -2.37
N CYS A 13 2.37 -4.14 -3.40
CA CYS A 13 3.10 -5.16 -4.13
C CYS A 13 3.89 -4.62 -5.33
N ARG A 14 3.91 -3.29 -5.52
CA ARG A 14 4.73 -2.62 -6.53
C ARG A 14 6.06 -2.15 -5.96
N PHE A 15 6.97 -1.70 -6.83
CA PHE A 15 8.32 -1.29 -6.46
C PHE A 15 8.36 -0.29 -5.29
N LEU A 16 7.72 0.88 -5.45
CA LEU A 16 7.70 1.90 -4.39
C LEU A 16 6.87 1.46 -3.17
N GLY A 17 5.70 0.84 -3.42
CA GLY A 17 4.82 0.39 -2.35
C GLY A 17 5.49 -0.59 -1.40
N GLY A 18 6.17 -1.62 -1.93
CA GLY A 18 6.83 -2.63 -1.11
C GLY A 18 7.99 -2.08 -0.29
N TYR A 19 8.79 -1.18 -0.88
CA TYR A 19 9.87 -0.49 -0.15
C TYR A 19 9.31 0.42 0.95
N LEU A 20 8.27 1.19 0.64
CA LEU A 20 7.61 2.07 1.59
C LEU A 20 7.01 1.27 2.75
N THR A 21 6.24 0.23 2.46
CA THR A 21 5.65 -0.65 3.49
C THR A 21 6.72 -1.19 4.44
N ALA A 22 7.82 -1.72 3.90
CA ALA A 22 8.92 -2.23 4.73
C ALA A 22 9.52 -1.13 5.61
N ARG A 23 9.69 0.09 5.07
CA ARG A 23 10.29 1.20 5.81
C ARG A 23 9.37 1.75 6.91
N LEU A 24 8.07 1.81 6.65
CA LEU A 24 7.06 2.18 7.65
C LEU A 24 6.97 1.12 8.76
N ALA A 25 7.01 -0.17 8.40
CA ALA A 25 6.98 -1.25 9.36
C ALA A 25 8.20 -1.26 10.29
N GLN A 26 9.35 -0.75 9.84
CA GLN A 26 10.55 -0.57 10.66
C GLN A 26 10.51 0.67 11.57
N ASN A 27 9.55 1.59 11.38
CA ASN A 27 9.47 2.79 12.20
C ASN A 27 8.78 2.48 13.55
N PRO A 28 9.46 2.64 14.70
CA PRO A 28 8.88 2.33 16.01
C PRO A 28 7.75 3.27 16.42
N MET A 29 7.61 4.44 15.78
CA MET A 29 6.51 5.37 16.04
C MET A 29 5.18 4.93 15.38
N ILE A 30 5.23 4.03 14.41
CA ILE A 30 4.04 3.53 13.70
C ILE A 30 3.60 2.24 14.36
N ASN A 31 2.38 2.20 14.89
CA ASN A 31 1.84 1.05 15.60
C ASN A 31 1.49 -0.09 14.64
N SER A 32 0.90 0.22 13.49
CA SER A 32 0.51 -0.78 12.50
C SER A 32 0.66 -0.27 11.06
N VAL A 33 0.97 -1.19 10.15
CA VAL A 33 1.03 -0.94 8.71
C VAL A 33 0.17 -1.99 8.01
N ILE A 34 -0.81 -1.53 7.24
CA ILE A 34 -1.70 -2.37 6.46
C ILE A 34 -1.33 -2.22 4.97
N ALA A 35 -0.67 -3.23 4.44
CA ALA A 35 -0.33 -3.33 3.03
C ALA A 35 -1.56 -3.80 2.23
N VAL A 36 -2.00 -2.99 1.26
CA VAL A 36 -3.14 -3.30 0.40
C VAL A 36 -2.71 -3.37 -1.05
N ASP A 37 -3.05 -4.47 -1.70
CA ASP A 37 -2.89 -4.63 -3.15
C ASP A 37 -3.92 -5.63 -3.70
N ALA A 38 -4.27 -5.51 -4.98
CA ALA A 38 -5.15 -6.47 -5.65
C ALA A 38 -4.40 -7.78 -5.98
N ILE A 39 -3.07 -7.70 -6.08
CA ILE A 39 -2.18 -8.83 -6.37
C ILE A 39 -1.50 -9.25 -5.06
N ALA A 40 -1.40 -10.56 -4.80
CA ALA A 40 -0.72 -11.06 -3.62
C ALA A 40 0.82 -10.88 -3.75
N PRO A 41 1.53 -10.56 -2.65
CA PRO A 41 2.99 -10.45 -2.66
C PRO A 41 3.64 -11.82 -2.89
N SER A 42 4.83 -11.82 -3.48
CA SER A 42 5.69 -13.00 -3.47
C SER A 42 6.15 -13.33 -2.04
N LYS A 43 6.66 -14.55 -1.80
CA LYS A 43 7.17 -14.95 -0.48
C LYS A 43 8.27 -14.01 0.02
N ASP A 44 9.19 -13.61 -0.84
CA ASP A 44 10.29 -12.71 -0.46
C ASP A 44 9.80 -11.30 -0.15
N MET A 45 8.81 -10.82 -0.89
CA MET A 45 8.18 -9.53 -0.64
C MET A 45 7.44 -9.53 0.70
N LEU A 46 6.70 -10.60 1.00
CA LEU A 46 6.00 -10.75 2.27
C LEU A 46 6.98 -10.76 3.45
N ARG A 47 8.11 -11.49 3.35
CA ARG A 47 9.18 -11.48 4.35
C ARG A 47 9.74 -10.08 4.58
N ARG A 48 9.94 -9.32 3.50
CA ARG A 48 10.47 -7.96 3.55
C ARG A 48 9.51 -6.95 4.19
N MET A 49 8.21 -7.15 4.04
CA MET A 49 7.18 -6.31 4.66
C MET A 49 7.20 -6.36 6.20
N GLY A 50 7.88 -7.36 6.79
CA GLY A 50 8.10 -7.44 8.23
C GLY A 50 6.78 -7.63 8.98
N ARG A 51 6.50 -6.74 9.93
CA ARG A 51 5.27 -6.77 10.74
C ARG A 51 4.05 -6.14 10.07
N ALA A 52 4.15 -5.73 8.80
CA ALA A 52 2.99 -5.20 8.10
C ALA A 52 1.99 -6.31 7.81
N GLU A 53 0.72 -6.05 8.07
CA GLU A 53 -0.38 -6.93 7.69
C GLU A 53 -0.64 -6.78 6.19
N PHE A 54 -1.01 -7.87 5.52
CA PHE A 54 -1.37 -7.82 4.11
C PHE A 54 -2.85 -8.11 3.89
N VAL A 55 -3.52 -7.21 3.18
CA VAL A 55 -4.91 -7.35 2.76
C VAL A 55 -4.98 -7.34 1.25
N ARG A 56 -5.44 -8.46 0.68
CA ARG A 56 -5.71 -8.52 -0.76
C ARG A 56 -7.03 -7.83 -1.06
N ALA A 57 -6.98 -6.64 -1.63
CA ALA A 57 -8.18 -5.89 -1.99
C ALA A 57 -7.95 -4.97 -3.20
N ASP A 58 -8.98 -4.86 -4.03
CA ASP A 58 -9.09 -3.79 -5.01
C ASP A 58 -9.66 -2.55 -4.33
N ILE A 59 -8.89 -1.47 -4.28
CA ILE A 59 -9.27 -0.21 -3.64
C ILE A 59 -10.44 0.50 -4.35
N ARG A 60 -10.78 0.10 -5.59
CA ARG A 60 -11.95 0.58 -6.30
C ARG A 60 -13.24 -0.04 -5.74
N ASN A 61 -13.13 -1.15 -5.01
CA ASN A 61 -14.25 -1.80 -4.37
C ASN A 61 -14.60 -1.06 -3.06
N PRO A 62 -15.88 -0.74 -2.81
CA PRO A 62 -16.31 -0.06 -1.58
C PRO A 62 -15.96 -0.83 -0.28
N PHE A 63 -15.65 -2.12 -0.37
CA PHE A 63 -15.21 -2.93 0.77
C PHE A 63 -13.94 -2.38 1.44
N ILE A 64 -13.10 -1.62 0.73
CA ILE A 64 -11.91 -0.97 1.33
C ILE A 64 -12.27 -0.09 2.53
N ALA A 65 -13.48 0.48 2.56
CA ALA A 65 -13.97 1.27 3.68
C ALA A 65 -14.05 0.45 4.98
N LYS A 66 -14.29 -0.87 4.90
CA LYS A 66 -14.23 -1.75 6.09
C LYS A 66 -12.82 -1.95 6.59
N VAL A 67 -11.83 -2.06 5.70
CA VAL A 67 -10.40 -2.18 6.07
C VAL A 67 -9.95 -0.91 6.79
N ILE A 68 -10.30 0.26 6.24
CA ILE A 68 -9.96 1.56 6.85
C ILE A 68 -10.57 1.70 8.24
N ARG A 69 -11.87 1.41 8.38
CA ARG A 69 -12.57 1.55 9.67
C ARG A 69 -12.13 0.53 10.71
N ASN A 70 -12.03 -0.74 10.34
CA ASN A 70 -11.72 -1.80 11.30
C ASN A 70 -10.25 -1.81 11.70
N GLY A 71 -9.36 -1.25 10.87
CA GLY A 71 -7.94 -1.12 11.16
C GLY A 71 -7.57 0.17 11.90
N ASP A 72 -8.54 1.03 12.26
CA ASP A 72 -8.29 2.35 12.85
C ASP A 72 -7.28 3.19 12.05
N VAL A 73 -7.37 3.12 10.72
CA VAL A 73 -6.43 3.80 9.81
C VAL A 73 -6.57 5.32 9.96
N ASP A 74 -5.48 5.97 10.38
CA ASP A 74 -5.39 7.43 10.47
C ASP A 74 -4.71 8.05 9.24
N THR A 75 -3.95 7.25 8.50
CA THR A 75 -3.16 7.73 7.37
C THR A 75 -3.21 6.75 6.20
N VAL A 76 -3.53 7.26 5.02
CA VAL A 76 -3.51 6.47 3.77
C VAL A 76 -2.40 6.98 2.86
N VAL A 77 -1.56 6.07 2.38
CA VAL A 77 -0.58 6.33 1.34
C VAL A 77 -0.96 5.60 0.06
N HIS A 78 -1.23 6.38 -0.99
CA HIS A 78 -1.56 5.84 -2.30
C HIS A 78 -0.31 5.62 -3.18
N ALA A 79 0.41 4.52 -2.97
CA ALA A 79 1.60 4.17 -3.75
C ALA A 79 1.28 3.40 -5.06
N ALA A 80 0.00 3.22 -5.38
CA ALA A 80 -0.46 2.65 -6.64
C ALA A 80 -0.48 3.67 -7.79
N ALA A 81 0.02 4.90 -7.57
CA ALA A 81 0.13 5.92 -8.60
C ALA A 81 0.88 5.37 -9.82
N ALA A 82 0.29 5.60 -11.00
CA ALA A 82 0.78 5.13 -12.29
C ALA A 82 2.28 5.40 -12.47
N SER A 83 3.10 4.35 -12.45
CA SER A 83 4.48 4.39 -12.93
C SER A 83 4.59 4.12 -14.44
N TYR A 84 3.47 4.10 -15.15
CA TYR A 84 3.44 4.08 -16.60
C TYR A 84 3.61 5.51 -17.10
N ALA A 85 4.63 5.75 -17.93
CA ALA A 85 4.59 6.90 -18.83
C ALA A 85 3.25 6.84 -19.60
N PRO A 86 2.53 7.96 -19.79
CA PRO A 86 1.39 7.96 -20.70
C PRO A 86 1.87 7.34 -22.01
N ARG A 87 1.17 6.32 -22.50
CA ARG A 87 1.45 5.76 -23.81
C ARG A 87 1.37 6.95 -24.76
N SER A 88 2.51 7.41 -25.30
CA SER A 88 2.55 8.49 -26.26
C SER A 88 1.50 8.16 -27.30
N ALA A 89 0.49 9.03 -27.44
CA ALA A 89 -0.62 8.79 -28.34
C ALA A 89 -0.01 8.37 -29.68
N GLU A 90 -0.28 7.13 -30.07
CA GLU A 90 0.16 6.62 -31.35
C GLU A 90 -0.59 7.47 -32.37
N VAL A 91 0.09 8.47 -32.93
CA VAL A 91 -0.44 9.26 -34.04
C VAL A 91 -0.51 8.28 -35.21
N ARG A 92 -1.67 7.65 -35.36
CA ARG A 92 -2.02 6.94 -36.58
C ARG A 92 -1.99 7.98 -37.69
N ARG A 93 -0.97 7.87 -38.54
CA ARG A 93 -0.94 8.51 -39.85
C ARG A 93 -1.93 7.82 -40.77
#